data_AF-A0A382EKG6-F1
#
_entry.id   AF-A0A382EKG6-F1
#
_cell.length_a   1.000
_cell.length_b   1.000
_cell.length_c   1.000
_cell.angle_alpha   90.00
_cell.angle_beta   90.00
_cell.angle_gamma   90.00
#
_symmetry.space_group_name_H-M   'P 1'
#
loop_
_entity.id
_entity.type
_entity.pdbx_description
1 polymer ?
#
loop_
_entity_poly.entity_id
_entity_poly.type
_entity_poly.pdbx_seq_one_letter_code
_entity_poly.pdbx_strand_id
1 'polypeptide(L)'
;MRFKLPDELTRNILFWIQEKRWLLIIVILGILMYHLPYPIGISHAGYRTLILCLIVISLIITEPVPLPAVALLIAVLEVAFHIAPATEVAKTYMNDSVFFIMGSLMMAVAIVHQGLDTRLALGIIRLTGNKVKHIILGFTCISALLSSFIGEHTVVAMMLPVGLSLVRNCSHQQPIPNLTALILFSIAYGSTVGSIGTPSG
;
A
#
# COMPACT_ATOMS: atom_id res chain seq x y z
N MET A 1 13.83 -34.74 -39.95
CA MET A 1 12.87 -33.65 -39.67
C MET A 1 12.29 -33.91 -38.28
N ARG A 2 12.90 -33.37 -37.21
CA ARG A 2 12.51 -33.65 -35.81
C ARG A 2 12.06 -32.34 -35.16
N PHE A 3 10.74 -32.15 -35.11
CA PHE A 3 10.08 -31.02 -34.44
C PHE A 3 10.51 -30.98 -32.97
N LYS A 4 11.21 -29.91 -32.58
CA LYS A 4 11.80 -29.72 -31.25
C LYS A 4 11.45 -28.31 -30.75
N LEU A 5 10.15 -28.07 -30.52
CA LEU A 5 9.59 -26.77 -30.11
C LEU A 5 8.53 -26.78 -28.97
N PRO A 6 8.07 -27.90 -28.36
CA PRO A 6 7.01 -27.82 -27.33
C PRO A 6 7.48 -27.57 -25.88
N ASP A 7 8.69 -27.98 -25.46
CA ASP A 7 9.06 -28.01 -24.02
C ASP A 7 9.30 -26.63 -23.37
N GLU A 8 9.87 -25.67 -24.10
CA GLU A 8 10.06 -24.30 -23.58
C GLU A 8 8.71 -23.58 -23.41
N LEU A 9 7.81 -23.76 -24.38
CA LEU A 9 6.51 -23.10 -24.39
C LEU A 9 5.60 -23.66 -23.30
N THR A 10 5.56 -24.99 -23.14
CA THR A 10 4.79 -25.64 -22.08
C THR A 10 5.33 -25.29 -20.70
N ARG A 11 6.66 -25.22 -20.53
CA ARG A 11 7.28 -24.81 -19.26
C ARG A 11 6.99 -23.35 -18.92
N ASN A 12 7.06 -22.44 -19.90
CA ASN A 12 6.73 -21.03 -19.69
C ASN A 12 5.25 -20.82 -19.40
N ILE A 13 4.35 -21.55 -20.07
CA ILE A 13 2.91 -21.53 -19.79
C ILE A 13 2.62 -22.11 -18.40
N LEU A 14 3.25 -23.22 -18.02
CA LEU A 14 3.09 -23.82 -16.69
C LEU A 14 3.61 -22.91 -15.57
N PHE A 15 4.78 -22.28 -15.78
CA PHE A 15 5.34 -21.30 -14.85
C PHE A 15 4.42 -20.09 -14.69
N TRP A 16 3.92 -19.54 -15.80
CA TRP A 16 3.01 -18.41 -15.80
C TRP A 16 1.66 -18.75 -15.16
N ILE A 17 1.12 -19.93 -15.45
CA ILE A 17 -0.10 -20.45 -14.81
C ILE A 17 0.15 -20.62 -13.31
N GLN A 18 1.31 -21.14 -12.89
CA GLN A 18 1.67 -21.31 -11.48
C GLN A 18 1.83 -19.98 -10.73
N GLU A 19 2.38 -18.98 -11.39
CA GLU A 19 2.58 -17.64 -10.83
C GLU A 19 1.25 -16.86 -10.73
N LYS A 20 0.33 -17.07 -11.67
CA LYS A 20 -0.97 -16.38 -11.74
C LYS A 20 -2.17 -17.27 -11.40
N ARG A 21 -1.96 -18.39 -10.70
CA ARG A 21 -3.06 -19.34 -10.34
C ARG A 21 -4.22 -18.64 -9.68
N TRP A 22 -3.93 -17.72 -8.75
CA TRP A 22 -4.94 -16.97 -8.02
C TRP A 22 -5.79 -16.09 -8.94
N LEU A 23 -5.18 -15.43 -9.93
CA LEU A 23 -5.91 -14.67 -10.94
C LEU A 23 -6.87 -15.57 -11.72
N LEU A 24 -6.38 -16.72 -12.21
CA LEU A 24 -7.20 -17.67 -12.97
C LEU A 24 -8.36 -18.21 -12.12
N ILE A 25 -8.11 -18.58 -10.87
CA ILE A 25 -9.14 -19.05 -9.93
C ILE A 25 -10.21 -17.98 -9.72
N ILE A 26 -9.82 -16.72 -9.54
CA ILE A 26 -10.76 -15.60 -9.32
C ILE A 26 -11.60 -15.33 -10.57
N VAL A 27 -10.99 -15.37 -11.76
CA VAL A 27 -11.72 -15.21 -13.02
C VAL A 27 -12.73 -16.35 -13.20
N ILE A 28 -12.31 -17.60 -12.95
CA ILE A 28 -13.19 -18.77 -13.02
C ILE A 28 -14.33 -18.65 -12.01
N LEU A 29 -14.04 -18.22 -10.77
CA LEU A 29 -15.04 -18.01 -9.73
C LEU A 29 -16.03 -16.91 -10.12
N GLY A 30 -15.57 -15.81 -10.70
CA GLY A 30 -16.41 -14.74 -11.22
C GLY A 30 -17.35 -15.21 -12.33
N ILE A 31 -16.84 -16.00 -13.28
CA ILE A 31 -17.64 -16.59 -14.37
C ILE A 31 -18.67 -17.57 -13.81
N LEU A 32 -18.27 -18.43 -12.87
CA LEU A 32 -19.15 -19.41 -12.24
C LEU A 32 -20.29 -18.73 -11.46
N MET A 33 -19.96 -17.69 -10.69
CA MET A 33 -20.95 -16.90 -9.96
C MET A 33 -21.91 -16.18 -10.92
N TYR A 34 -21.42 -15.69 -12.06
CA TYR A 34 -22.27 -15.04 -13.06
C TYR A 34 -23.28 -16.01 -13.70
N HIS A 35 -22.94 -17.30 -13.83
CA HIS A 35 -23.83 -18.33 -14.37
C HIS A 35 -24.79 -18.96 -13.34
N LEU A 36 -24.60 -18.72 -12.05
CA LEU A 36 -25.49 -19.23 -11.01
C LEU A 36 -26.87 -18.54 -11.08
N PRO A 37 -27.98 -19.24 -10.81
CA PRO A 37 -29.30 -18.62 -10.81
C PRO A 37 -29.40 -17.50 -9.77
N TYR A 38 -30.06 -16.42 -10.16
CA TYR A 38 -30.24 -15.25 -9.33
C TYR A 38 -31.07 -15.57 -8.06
N PRO A 39 -30.64 -15.12 -6.88
CA PRO A 39 -31.45 -15.24 -5.68
C PRO A 39 -32.69 -14.32 -5.75
N ILE A 40 -33.83 -14.82 -5.28
CA ILE A 40 -35.09 -14.07 -5.28
C ILE A 40 -34.98 -12.94 -4.25
N GLY A 41 -35.15 -11.68 -4.69
CA GLY A 41 -35.18 -10.50 -3.81
C GLY A 41 -34.07 -9.47 -4.05
N ILE A 42 -33.11 -9.70 -4.96
CA ILE A 42 -32.05 -8.75 -5.30
C ILE A 42 -32.22 -8.27 -6.75
N SER A 43 -31.96 -6.97 -7.00
CA SER A 43 -31.95 -6.44 -8.36
C SER A 43 -30.80 -7.03 -9.18
N HIS A 44 -30.96 -7.14 -10.50
CA HIS A 44 -29.90 -7.66 -11.37
C HIS A 44 -28.60 -6.85 -11.27
N ALA A 45 -28.70 -5.53 -11.12
CA ALA A 45 -27.53 -4.67 -10.90
C ALA A 45 -26.87 -4.98 -9.55
N GLY A 46 -27.64 -5.10 -8.46
CA GLY A 46 -27.11 -5.40 -7.13
C GLY A 46 -26.38 -6.76 -7.05
N TYR A 47 -26.91 -7.79 -7.72
CA TYR A 47 -26.24 -9.09 -7.77
C TYR A 47 -24.89 -9.01 -8.50
N ARG A 48 -24.80 -8.28 -9.61
CA ARG A 48 -23.56 -8.08 -10.37
C ARG A 48 -22.52 -7.27 -9.59
N THR A 49 -22.95 -6.25 -8.84
CA THR A 49 -22.08 -5.49 -7.94
C THR A 49 -21.51 -6.38 -6.83
N LEU A 50 -22.31 -7.29 -6.26
CA LEU A 50 -21.81 -8.24 -5.26
C LEU A 50 -20.77 -9.20 -5.83
N ILE A 51 -20.98 -9.73 -7.04
CA ILE A 51 -19.99 -10.58 -7.72
C ILE A 51 -18.69 -9.80 -7.93
N LEU A 52 -18.79 -8.57 -8.44
CA LEU A 52 -17.63 -7.70 -8.64
C LEU A 52 -16.89 -7.45 -7.32
N CYS A 53 -17.61 -7.15 -6.24
CA CYS A 53 -17.05 -6.94 -4.92
C CYS A 53 -16.25 -8.17 -4.44
N LEU A 54 -16.79 -9.39 -4.59
CA LEU A 54 -16.10 -10.63 -4.23
C LEU A 54 -14.84 -10.85 -5.08
N ILE A 55 -14.90 -10.58 -6.39
CA ILE A 55 -13.74 -10.65 -7.29
C ILE A 55 -12.65 -9.69 -6.81
N VAL A 56 -13.01 -8.43 -6.53
CA VAL A 56 -12.07 -7.38 -6.13
C VAL A 56 -11.43 -7.68 -4.77
N ILE A 57 -12.23 -8.07 -3.77
CA ILE A 57 -11.71 -8.46 -2.46
C ILE A 57 -10.73 -9.64 -2.60
N SER A 58 -11.08 -10.63 -3.42
CA SER A 58 -10.21 -11.78 -3.68
C SER A 58 -8.91 -11.37 -4.38
N LEU A 59 -8.96 -10.42 -5.33
CA LEU A 59 -7.78 -9.87 -6.01
C LEU A 59 -6.89 -9.08 -5.05
N ILE A 60 -7.46 -8.32 -4.12
CA ILE A 60 -6.72 -7.54 -3.13
C ILE A 60 -6.04 -8.47 -2.11
N ILE A 61 -6.72 -9.52 -1.64
CA ILE A 61 -6.15 -10.45 -0.65
C ILE A 61 -5.04 -11.33 -1.24
N THR A 62 -5.23 -11.79 -2.49
CA THR A 62 -4.28 -12.72 -3.13
C THR A 62 -3.15 -12.01 -3.88
N GLU A 63 -3.25 -10.69 -4.06
CA GLU A 63 -2.30 -9.81 -4.75
C GLU A 63 -1.65 -10.41 -6.02
N PRO A 64 -2.42 -11.02 -6.96
CA PRO A 64 -1.81 -11.64 -8.14
C PRO A 64 -1.33 -10.59 -9.15
N VAL A 65 -1.80 -9.34 -9.02
CA VAL A 65 -1.43 -8.17 -9.82
C VAL A 65 -1.31 -6.95 -8.90
N PRO A 66 -0.55 -5.91 -9.29
CA PRO A 66 -0.42 -4.69 -8.50
C PRO A 66 -1.77 -4.02 -8.23
N LEU A 67 -1.94 -3.42 -7.05
CA LEU A 67 -3.17 -2.71 -6.66
C LEU A 67 -3.65 -1.66 -7.68
N PRO A 68 -2.77 -0.85 -8.33
CA PRO A 68 -3.21 0.07 -9.39
C PRO A 68 -3.84 -0.64 -10.59
N ALA A 69 -3.36 -1.84 -10.93
CA ALA A 69 -3.94 -2.65 -12.00
C ALA A 69 -5.30 -3.21 -11.59
N VAL A 70 -5.48 -3.59 -10.31
CA VAL A 70 -6.80 -3.98 -9.76
C VAL A 70 -7.78 -2.82 -9.88
N ALA A 71 -7.37 -1.60 -9.54
CA ALA A 71 -8.21 -0.41 -9.69
C ALA A 71 -8.69 -0.25 -11.13
N LEU A 72 -7.79 -0.25 -12.13
CA LEU A 72 -8.20 -0.17 -13.54
C LEU A 72 -9.11 -1.32 -13.98
N LEU A 73 -8.88 -2.53 -13.45
CA LEU A 73 -9.73 -3.69 -13.74
C LEU A 73 -11.15 -3.50 -13.21
N ILE A 74 -11.34 -2.84 -12.06
CA ILE A 74 -12.67 -2.49 -11.52
C ILE A 74 -13.46 -1.68 -12.55
N ALA A 75 -12.87 -0.62 -13.10
CA ALA A 75 -13.55 0.19 -14.11
C ALA A 75 -13.99 -0.62 -15.33
N VAL A 76 -13.11 -1.49 -15.83
CA VAL A 76 -13.40 -2.34 -16.99
C VAL A 76 -14.51 -3.34 -16.66
N LEU A 77 -14.46 -3.99 -15.49
CA LEU A 77 -15.44 -4.98 -15.06
C LEU A 77 -16.81 -4.36 -14.77
N GLU A 78 -16.87 -3.15 -14.21
CA GLU A 78 -18.14 -2.44 -13.98
C GLU A 78 -18.90 -2.18 -15.28
N VAL A 79 -18.18 -1.75 -16.32
CA VAL A 79 -18.76 -1.53 -17.65
C VAL A 79 -19.09 -2.87 -18.33
N ALA A 80 -18.20 -3.87 -18.25
CA ALA A 80 -18.42 -5.18 -18.86
C ALA A 80 -19.64 -5.91 -18.26
N PHE A 81 -19.85 -5.81 -16.95
CA PHE A 81 -21.01 -6.37 -16.26
C PHE A 81 -22.26 -5.49 -16.41
N HIS A 82 -22.20 -4.37 -17.15
CA HIS A 82 -23.31 -3.43 -17.33
C HIS A 82 -23.88 -2.98 -15.98
N ILE A 83 -23.01 -2.68 -15.01
CA ILE A 83 -23.40 -2.17 -13.69
C ILE A 83 -23.70 -0.67 -13.80
N ALA A 84 -22.83 0.06 -14.50
CA ALA A 84 -22.94 1.49 -14.74
C ALA A 84 -22.40 1.86 -16.13
N PRO A 85 -22.87 2.96 -16.74
CA PRO A 85 -22.33 3.43 -18.02
C PRO A 85 -20.88 3.93 -17.85
N ALA A 86 -20.06 3.77 -18.90
CA ALA A 86 -18.64 4.11 -18.88
C ALA A 86 -18.35 5.56 -18.45
N THR A 87 -19.23 6.50 -18.79
CA THR A 87 -19.12 7.91 -18.40
C THR A 87 -19.30 8.13 -16.91
N GLU A 88 -20.13 7.35 -16.23
CA GLU A 88 -20.30 7.43 -14.78
C GLU A 88 -19.13 6.77 -14.05
N VAL A 89 -18.71 5.60 -14.51
CA VAL A 89 -17.54 4.89 -13.97
C VAL A 89 -16.29 5.78 -14.04
N ALA A 90 -16.06 6.43 -15.18
CA ALA A 90 -14.90 7.32 -15.37
C ALA A 90 -14.92 8.54 -14.42
N LYS A 91 -16.10 9.07 -14.08
CA LYS A 91 -16.21 10.20 -13.13
C LYS A 91 -15.73 9.84 -11.72
N THR A 92 -15.92 8.58 -11.31
CA THR A 92 -15.49 8.10 -9.98
C THR A 92 -13.96 8.16 -9.80
N TYR A 93 -13.19 8.12 -10.88
CA TYR A 93 -11.72 8.17 -10.83
C TYR A 93 -11.16 9.59 -10.63
N MET A 94 -11.99 10.63 -10.79
CA MET A 94 -11.57 12.03 -10.63
C MET A 94 -12.53 12.78 -9.70
N ASN A 95 -12.80 12.21 -8.53
CA ASN A 95 -13.54 12.89 -7.46
C ASN A 95 -12.61 13.81 -6.64
N ASP A 96 -13.19 14.77 -5.92
CA ASP A 96 -12.50 15.74 -5.06
C ASP A 96 -11.56 15.06 -4.07
N SER A 97 -11.94 13.90 -3.52
CA SER A 97 -11.07 13.11 -2.61
C SER A 97 -9.80 12.61 -3.31
N VAL A 98 -9.89 12.22 -4.58
CA VAL A 98 -8.73 11.77 -5.37
C VAL A 98 -7.80 12.95 -5.64
N PHE A 99 -8.36 14.11 -6.00
CA PHE A 99 -7.58 15.34 -6.16
C PHE A 99 -6.90 15.79 -4.86
N PHE A 100 -7.59 15.68 -3.74
CA PHE A 100 -7.04 16.00 -2.42
C PHE A 100 -5.83 15.11 -2.08
N ILE A 101 -5.97 13.79 -2.22
CA ILE A 101 -4.88 12.82 -1.97
C ILE A 101 -3.72 13.05 -2.96
N MET A 102 -4.03 13.33 -4.23
CA MET A 102 -3.00 13.65 -5.22
C MET A 102 -2.21 14.90 -4.81
N GLY A 103 -2.90 15.97 -4.41
CA GLY A 103 -2.27 17.20 -3.95
C GLY A 103 -1.46 17.02 -2.68
N SER A 104 -1.95 16.26 -1.70
CA SER A 104 -1.22 15.98 -0.47
C SER A 104 0.07 15.19 -0.73
N LEU A 105 0.02 14.18 -1.60
CA LEU A 105 1.19 13.40 -2.00
C LEU A 105 2.22 14.24 -2.75
N MET A 106 1.78 15.11 -3.68
CA MET A 106 2.68 16.04 -4.38
C MET A 106 3.38 17.00 -3.41
N MET A 107 2.65 17.53 -2.43
CA MET A 107 3.22 18.39 -1.38
C MET A 107 4.20 17.63 -0.49
N ALA A 108 3.88 16.40 -0.09
CA ALA A 108 4.76 15.53 0.67
C ALA A 108 6.09 15.28 -0.08
N VAL A 109 6.03 14.97 -1.38
CA VAL A 109 7.22 14.80 -2.21
C VAL A 109 8.04 16.09 -2.30
N ALA A 110 7.40 17.25 -2.42
CA ALA A 110 8.10 18.54 -2.44
C ALA A 110 8.83 18.84 -1.11
N ILE A 111 8.21 18.53 0.03
CA ILE A 111 8.82 18.67 1.37
C ILE A 111 10.08 17.80 1.49
N VAL A 112 9.96 16.55 1.05
CA VAL A 112 11.05 15.55 1.04
C VAL A 112 12.18 15.98 0.10
N HIS A 113 11.85 16.44 -1.10
CA HIS A 113 12.85 16.89 -2.08
C HIS A 113 13.64 18.11 -1.55
N GLN A 114 13.00 18.99 -0.77
CA GLN A 114 13.66 20.14 -0.15
C GLN A 114 14.55 19.76 1.05
N GLY A 115 14.46 18.51 1.53
CA GLY A 115 15.17 18.03 2.72
C GLY A 115 14.67 18.66 4.03
N LEU A 116 13.44 19.19 4.02
CA LEU A 116 12.85 19.84 5.18
C LEU A 116 12.50 18.79 6.27
N ASP A 117 12.04 17.62 5.85
CA ASP A 117 11.82 16.42 6.67
C ASP A 117 13.07 16.04 7.48
N THR A 118 14.23 15.99 6.84
CA THR A 118 15.49 15.59 7.47
C THR A 118 15.98 16.66 8.43
N ARG A 119 15.81 17.94 8.08
CA ARG A 119 16.13 19.07 8.98
C ARG A 119 15.25 19.07 10.23
N LEU A 120 13.95 18.81 10.07
CA LEU A 120 13.01 18.71 11.18
C LEU A 120 13.37 17.54 12.10
N ALA A 121 13.65 16.36 11.53
CA ALA A 121 14.05 15.19 12.30
C ALA A 121 15.34 15.44 13.09
N LEU A 122 16.38 16.01 12.46
CA LEU A 122 17.62 16.36 13.14
C LEU A 122 17.44 17.43 14.22
N GLY A 123 16.58 18.43 13.98
CA GLY A 123 16.25 19.46 14.96
C GLY A 123 15.61 18.89 16.22
N ILE A 124 14.65 17.99 16.05
CA ILE A 124 13.94 17.37 17.18
C ILE A 124 14.85 16.40 17.93
N ILE A 125 15.71 15.64 17.23
CA ILE A 125 16.73 14.79 17.88
C ILE A 125 17.69 15.64 18.74
N ARG A 126 18.12 16.81 18.25
CA ARG A 126 18.97 17.74 19.03
C ARG A 126 18.27 18.24 20.29
N LEU A 127 16.96 18.50 20.23
CA LEU A 127 16.14 18.91 21.38
C LEU A 127 15.93 17.79 22.41
N THR A 128 15.89 16.54 21.95
CA THR A 128 15.52 15.37 22.76
C THR A 128 16.64 14.91 23.71
N GLY A 129 17.89 15.30 23.45
CA GLY A 129 19.03 15.05 24.34
C GLY A 129 19.54 13.60 24.33
N ASN A 130 20.36 13.25 25.33
CA ASN A 130 21.22 12.04 25.29
C ASN A 130 20.66 10.80 26.02
N LYS A 131 19.42 10.85 26.55
CA LYS A 131 18.83 9.73 27.30
C LYS A 131 18.03 8.84 26.35
N VAL A 132 18.24 7.52 26.43
CA VAL A 132 17.54 6.50 25.61
C VAL A 132 16.02 6.69 25.60
N LYS A 133 15.41 6.92 26.78
CA LYS A 133 13.96 7.16 26.89
C LYS A 133 13.49 8.37 26.07
N HIS A 134 14.27 9.45 26.06
CA HIS A 134 13.92 10.64 25.32
C HIS A 134 14.08 10.35 23.82
N ILE A 135 15.17 9.72 23.40
CA ILE A 135 15.42 9.36 21.99
C ILE A 135 14.26 8.55 21.41
N ILE A 136 13.80 7.53 22.14
CA ILE A 136 12.63 6.69 21.78
C ILE A 136 11.38 7.57 21.59
N LEU A 137 11.07 8.44 22.56
CA LEU A 137 9.93 9.36 22.47
C LEU A 137 10.07 10.35 21.30
N GLY A 138 11.28 10.84 21.04
CA GLY A 138 11.60 11.71 19.92
C GLY A 138 11.30 11.02 18.59
N PHE A 139 11.82 9.81 18.38
CA PHE A 139 11.54 9.04 17.16
C PHE A 139 10.05 8.74 16.99
N THR A 140 9.34 8.35 18.06
CA THR A 140 7.89 8.11 17.99
C THR A 140 7.12 9.38 17.63
N CYS A 141 7.42 10.51 18.28
CA CYS A 141 6.73 11.78 18.04
C CYS A 141 7.02 12.34 16.65
N ILE A 142 8.29 12.32 16.21
CA ILE A 142 8.68 12.76 14.85
C ILE A 142 7.99 11.89 13.81
N SER A 143 8.04 10.57 13.97
CA SER A 143 7.42 9.65 13.01
C SER A 143 5.92 9.85 12.96
N ALA A 144 5.27 10.11 14.10
CA ALA A 144 3.84 10.42 14.13
C ALA A 144 3.51 11.76 13.43
N LEU A 145 4.28 12.82 13.72
CA LEU A 145 4.07 14.13 13.10
C LEU A 145 4.32 14.09 11.59
N LEU A 146 5.41 13.48 11.13
CA LEU A 146 5.72 13.36 9.71
C LEU A 146 4.71 12.45 9.00
N SER A 147 4.30 11.34 9.63
CA SER A 147 3.34 10.41 9.02
C SER A 147 1.93 10.99 8.94
N SER A 148 1.67 12.10 9.64
CA SER A 148 0.42 12.85 9.50
C SER A 148 0.38 13.71 8.23
N PHE A 149 1.49 13.92 7.54
CA PHE A 149 1.51 14.72 6.29
C PHE A 149 2.06 13.93 5.10
N ILE A 150 2.83 12.89 5.36
CA ILE A 150 3.55 12.09 4.39
C ILE A 150 3.13 10.63 4.62
N GLY A 151 2.94 9.86 3.54
CA GLY A 151 2.57 8.45 3.67
C GLY A 151 3.56 7.65 4.52
N GLU A 152 3.04 6.79 5.39
CA GLU A 152 3.79 6.04 6.40
C GLU A 152 5.04 5.32 5.85
N HIS A 153 4.94 4.70 4.67
CA HIS A 153 6.06 4.01 4.04
C HIS A 153 7.26 4.93 3.77
N THR A 154 7.00 6.19 3.43
CA THR A 154 8.03 7.18 3.15
C THR A 154 8.73 7.61 4.44
N VAL A 155 7.96 7.84 5.51
CA VAL A 155 8.50 8.23 6.81
C VAL A 155 9.37 7.12 7.40
N VAL A 156 8.90 5.88 7.34
CA VAL A 156 9.67 4.71 7.79
C VAL A 156 10.95 4.59 6.97
N ALA A 157 10.89 4.71 5.64
CA ALA A 157 12.07 4.61 4.77
C ALA A 157 13.14 5.68 5.08
N MET A 158 12.73 6.89 5.52
CA MET A 158 13.64 7.98 5.90
C MET A 158 14.19 7.84 7.32
N MET A 159 13.33 7.49 8.29
CA MET A 159 13.72 7.39 9.68
C MET A 159 14.55 6.13 9.97
N LEU A 160 14.38 5.08 9.17
CA LEU A 160 15.14 3.83 9.29
C LEU A 160 16.66 4.04 9.23
N PRO A 161 17.26 4.65 8.18
CA PRO A 161 18.70 4.90 8.14
C PRO A 161 19.17 5.86 9.23
N VAL A 162 18.35 6.84 9.64
CA VAL A 162 18.67 7.78 10.74
C VAL A 162 18.75 7.03 12.07
N GLY A 163 17.76 6.18 12.37
CA GLY A 163 17.72 5.35 13.57
C GLY A 163 18.88 4.35 13.63
N LEU A 164 19.18 3.67 12.51
CA LEU A 164 20.32 2.75 12.41
C LEU A 164 21.67 3.47 12.58
N SER A 165 21.81 4.68 12.05
CA SER A 165 23.01 5.49 12.23
C SER A 165 23.22 5.87 13.69
N LEU A 166 22.15 6.22 14.41
CA LEU A 166 22.21 6.51 15.84
C LEU A 166 22.65 5.29 16.65
N VAL A 167 22.05 4.12 16.39
CA VAL A 167 22.41 2.86 17.04
C VAL A 167 23.89 2.52 16.85
N ARG A 168 24.42 2.65 15.63
CA ARG A 168 25.83 2.36 15.32
C ARG A 168 26.78 3.26 16.11
N ASN A 169 26.46 4.55 16.21
CA ASN A 169 27.27 5.51 16.96
C ASN A 169 27.23 5.23 18.48
N CYS A 170 26.07 4.88 19.04
CA CYS A 170 25.96 4.54 20.46
C CYS A 170 26.62 3.20 20.81
N SER A 171 26.48 2.18 19.97
CA SER A 171 27.04 0.84 20.19
C SER A 171 28.56 0.84 20.27
N HIS A 172 29.23 1.77 19.59
CA HIS A 172 30.68 1.92 19.64
C HIS A 172 31.18 2.43 21.01
N GLN A 173 30.34 3.16 21.74
CA GLN A 173 30.70 3.75 23.04
C GLN A 173 30.20 2.89 24.21
N GLN A 174 28.94 2.45 24.16
CA GLN A 174 28.33 1.55 25.14
C GLN A 174 27.24 0.70 24.46
N PRO A 175 27.42 -0.63 24.35
CA PRO A 175 26.43 -1.49 23.74
C PRO A 175 25.19 -1.61 24.64
N ILE A 176 24.09 -1.00 24.22
CA ILE A 176 22.79 -1.13 24.89
C ILE A 176 22.02 -2.27 24.21
N PRO A 177 21.66 -3.35 24.92
CA PRO A 177 20.89 -4.45 24.33
C PRO A 177 19.51 -3.96 23.87
N ASN A 178 19.04 -4.48 22.74
CA ASN A 178 17.72 -4.19 22.15
C ASN A 178 17.44 -2.74 21.73
N LEU A 179 18.44 -1.84 21.74
CA LEU A 179 18.26 -0.44 21.33
C LEU A 179 17.79 -0.32 19.86
N THR A 180 18.33 -1.16 18.98
CA THR A 180 17.89 -1.21 17.56
C THR A 180 16.42 -1.55 17.46
N ALA A 181 15.98 -2.63 18.12
CA ALA A 181 14.58 -3.05 18.08
C ALA A 181 13.67 -1.96 18.65
N LEU A 182 14.04 -1.32 19.76
CA LEU A 182 13.27 -0.23 20.35
C LEU A 182 13.10 0.96 19.40
N ILE A 183 14.17 1.39 18.72
CA ILE A 183 14.08 2.50 17.75
C ILE A 183 13.23 2.12 16.54
N LEU A 184 13.39 0.90 16.02
CA LEU A 184 12.59 0.41 14.89
C LEU A 184 11.10 0.32 15.24
N PHE A 185 10.77 -0.21 16.43
CA PHE A 185 9.39 -0.25 16.92
C PHE A 185 8.84 1.16 17.17
N SER A 186 9.64 2.08 17.74
CA SER A 186 9.24 3.49 17.90
C SER A 186 8.87 4.16 16.60
N ILE A 187 9.65 3.93 15.53
CA ILE A 187 9.40 4.49 14.20
C ILE A 187 8.14 3.84 13.61
N ALA A 188 8.04 2.51 13.65
CA ALA A 188 6.92 1.77 13.08
C ALA A 188 5.58 2.18 13.74
N TYR A 189 5.49 2.07 15.07
CA TYR A 189 4.27 2.44 15.79
C TYR A 189 3.99 3.94 15.72
N GLY A 190 5.02 4.78 15.79
CA GLY A 190 4.89 6.23 15.64
C GLY A 190 4.26 6.60 14.30
N SER A 191 4.75 6.00 13.20
CA SER A 191 4.20 6.24 11.87
C SER A 191 2.74 5.79 11.76
N THR A 192 2.42 4.57 12.21
CA THR A 192 1.04 4.04 12.12
C THR A 192 0.01 4.83 12.94
N VAL A 193 0.43 5.44 14.05
CA VAL A 193 -0.46 6.26 14.89
C VAL A 193 -0.61 7.67 14.30
N GLY A 194 0.45 8.18 13.65
CA GLY A 194 0.46 9.51 13.04
C GLY A 194 -0.43 9.65 11.82
N SER A 195 -0.52 8.61 10.97
CA SER A 195 -1.34 8.61 9.75
C SER A 195 -2.82 8.84 10.05
N ILE A 196 -3.34 8.29 11.15
CA ILE A 196 -4.74 8.47 11.57
C ILE A 196 -5.08 9.95 11.87
N GLY A 197 -4.09 10.80 12.14
CA GLY A 197 -4.28 12.18 12.59
C GLY A 197 -4.83 13.15 11.54
N THR A 198 -4.64 12.90 10.24
CA THR A 198 -5.15 13.75 9.16
C THR A 198 -5.72 12.91 8.02
N PRO A 199 -6.64 13.46 7.20
CA PRO A 199 -7.17 12.74 6.03
C PRO A 199 -6.15 12.53 4.90
N SER A 200 -4.93 13.07 5.03
CA SER A 200 -3.88 12.96 4.01
C SER A 200 -2.80 11.92 4.31
N GLY A 201 -2.71 11.46 5.55
CA GLY A 201 -1.65 10.57 6.07
C GLY A 201 -2.04 9.11 6.11
#